data_AF-A0A970KV06-F1
#
_entry.id   AF-A0A970KV06-F1
#
_cell.length_a   1.000
_cell.length_b   1.000
_cell.length_c   1.000
_cell.angle_alpha   90.00
_cell.angle_beta   90.00
_cell.angle_gamma   90.00
#
_symmetry.space_group_name_H-M   'P 1'
#
loop_
_entity.id
_entity.type
_entity.pdbx_description
1 polymer ?
#
loop_
_entity_poly.entity_id
_entity_poly.type
_entity_poly.pdbx_seq_one_letter_code
_entity_poly.pdbx_strand_id
1 'polypeptide(L)'
;MLGPNGAGKTSTLECIEGLRKADLGDISVAGLDPLKDGRKLRKVLGVQLQTSALPDNVLVKEAMALVSAWLNVQYRHDLMESFSLNSFKDKEYGTLSTGQKRRLQLALCLVGNPKVVILDEPTAGVDVQGRAALHKAFPLPWDR
;
A
#
# COMPACT_ATOMS: atom_id res chain seq x y z
N MET A 1 -0.82 10.19 9.31
CA MET A 1 -1.50 11.12 10.24
C MET A 1 -1.06 10.77 11.65
N LEU A 2 -0.73 11.76 12.49
CA LEU A 2 -0.37 11.54 13.90
C LEU A 2 -1.57 11.92 14.78
N GLY A 3 -1.97 11.01 15.68
CA GLY A 3 -3.10 11.20 16.60
C GLY A 3 -3.39 9.92 17.38
N PRO A 4 -4.04 9.97 18.55
CA PRO A 4 -4.38 8.80 19.34
C PRO A 4 -5.40 7.89 18.64
N ASN A 5 -5.54 6.64 19.10
CA ASN A 5 -6.62 5.76 18.64
C ASN A 5 -7.97 6.39 18.98
N GLY A 6 -8.92 6.35 18.04
CA GLY A 6 -10.19 7.06 18.17
C GLY A 6 -10.18 8.52 17.69
N ALA A 7 -9.03 9.08 17.28
CA ALA A 7 -8.96 10.45 16.72
C ALA A 7 -9.57 10.60 15.31
N GLY A 8 -10.26 9.60 14.78
CA GLY A 8 -10.84 9.62 13.44
C GLY A 8 -9.85 9.32 12.30
N LYS A 9 -8.67 8.78 12.59
CA LYS A 9 -7.66 8.38 11.57
C LYS A 9 -8.27 7.39 10.55
N THR A 10 -8.84 6.29 11.05
CA THR A 10 -9.49 5.28 10.22
C THR A 10 -10.62 5.88 9.39
N SER A 11 -11.53 6.64 10.01
CA SER A 11 -12.63 7.31 9.31
C SER A 11 -12.13 8.26 8.22
N THR A 12 -11.00 8.94 8.46
CA THR A 12 -10.39 9.84 7.47
C THR A 12 -9.80 9.06 6.30
N LEU A 13 -9.14 7.93 6.56
CA LEU A 13 -8.62 7.03 5.52
C LEU A 13 -9.74 6.46 4.67
N GLU A 14 -10.84 6.00 5.28
CA GLU A 14 -12.03 5.52 4.56
C GLU A 14 -12.61 6.58 3.63
N CYS A 15 -12.64 7.85 4.06
CA CYS A 15 -13.07 8.95 3.22
C CYS A 15 -12.11 9.22 2.05
N ILE A 16 -10.79 9.17 2.30
CA ILE A 16 -9.76 9.34 1.27
C ILE A 16 -9.80 8.21 0.23
N GLU A 17 -10.11 6.99 0.66
CA GLU A 17 -10.27 5.81 -0.20
C GLU A 17 -11.60 5.78 -0.97
N GLY A 18 -12.53 6.67 -0.64
CA GLY A 18 -13.87 6.70 -1.20
C GLY A 18 -14.79 5.59 -0.66
N LEU A 19 -14.42 4.95 0.45
CA LEU A 19 -15.24 3.95 1.16
C LEU A 19 -16.28 4.61 2.05
N ARG A 20 -16.06 5.87 2.44
CA ARG A 20 -16.97 6.65 3.28
C ARG A 20 -17.17 8.05 2.72
N LYS A 21 -18.38 8.59 2.87
CA LYS A 21 -18.67 10.00 2.58
C LYS A 21 -18.32 10.84 3.81
N ALA A 22 -17.60 11.94 3.61
CA ALA A 22 -17.37 12.92 4.66
C ALA A 22 -18.70 13.61 5.05
N ASP A 23 -18.92 13.82 6.35
CA ASP A 23 -20.14 14.45 6.86
C ASP A 23 -20.23 15.93 6.43
N LEU A 24 -19.09 16.62 6.36
CA LEU A 24 -18.94 18.01 5.91
C LEU A 24 -17.61 18.19 5.16
N GLY A 25 -17.57 19.19 4.28
CA GLY A 25 -16.39 19.55 3.48
C GLY A 25 -16.17 18.66 2.25
N ASP A 26 -15.08 18.94 1.53
CA ASP A 26 -14.70 18.25 0.30
C ASP A 26 -13.30 17.64 0.43
N ILE A 27 -13.09 16.48 -0.19
CA ILE A 27 -11.80 15.79 -0.24
C ILE A 27 -11.37 15.66 -1.70
N SER A 28 -10.13 16.04 -1.99
CA SER A 28 -9.49 15.83 -3.30
C SER A 28 -8.15 15.14 -3.12
N VAL A 29 -7.91 14.08 -3.90
CA VAL A 29 -6.67 13.29 -3.87
C VAL A 29 -6.05 13.32 -5.26
N ALA A 30 -4.90 13.96 -5.41
CA ALA A 30 -4.25 14.17 -6.71
C ALA A 30 -5.21 14.80 -7.76
N GLY A 31 -6.12 15.67 -7.33
CA GLY A 31 -7.12 16.33 -8.17
C GLY A 31 -8.38 15.50 -8.44
N LEU A 32 -8.53 14.32 -7.82
CA LEU A 32 -9.68 13.43 -7.99
C LEU A 32 -10.61 13.46 -6.78
N ASP A 33 -11.92 13.36 -7.02
CA ASP A 33 -12.93 13.20 -5.97
C ASP A 33 -13.06 11.71 -5.60
N PRO A 34 -12.80 11.29 -4.35
CA PRO A 34 -12.85 9.89 -3.97
C PRO A 34 -14.20 9.18 -4.20
N LEU A 35 -15.31 9.90 -4.11
CA LEU A 35 -16.65 9.34 -4.30
C LEU A 35 -17.03 9.24 -5.78
N LYS A 36 -16.57 10.17 -6.61
CA LYS A 36 -16.93 10.21 -8.04
C LYS A 36 -15.92 9.51 -8.94
N ASP A 37 -14.63 9.59 -8.60
CA ASP A 37 -13.52 9.14 -9.44
C ASP A 37 -12.86 7.85 -8.91
N GLY A 38 -13.53 7.05 -8.08
CA GLY A 38 -12.95 5.89 -7.38
C GLY A 38 -12.11 4.95 -8.25
N ARG A 39 -12.49 4.70 -9.50
CA ARG A 39 -11.68 3.87 -10.44
C ARG A 39 -10.36 4.53 -10.83
N LYS A 40 -10.35 5.85 -11.07
CA LYS A 40 -9.12 6.60 -11.36
C LYS A 40 -8.28 6.76 -10.09
N LEU A 41 -8.96 7.00 -8.96
CA LEU A 41 -8.32 7.16 -7.66
C LEU A 41 -7.49 5.92 -7.29
N ARG A 42 -8.05 4.71 -7.43
CA ARG A 42 -7.33 3.44 -7.16
C ARG A 42 -6.03 3.27 -7.96
N LYS A 43 -5.88 3.95 -9.10
CA LYS A 43 -4.64 3.89 -9.90
C LYS A 43 -3.58 4.87 -9.43
N VAL A 44 -3.98 5.94 -8.74
CA VAL A 44 -3.06 7.00 -8.27
C VAL A 44 -2.84 6.97 -6.76
N LEU A 45 -3.62 6.18 -6.04
CA LEU A 45 -3.54 6.02 -4.59
C LEU A 45 -3.09 4.59 -4.25
N GLY A 46 -1.94 4.48 -3.59
CA GLY A 46 -1.47 3.25 -2.96
C GLY A 46 -1.81 3.27 -1.48
N VAL A 47 -2.51 2.26 -0.99
CA VAL A 47 -2.90 2.15 0.42
C VAL A 47 -2.23 0.94 1.04
N GLN A 48 -1.68 1.10 2.24
CA GLN A 48 -1.18 -0.02 3.00
C GLN A 48 -2.32 -0.92 3.47
N LEU A 49 -2.28 -2.16 2.98
CA LEU A 49 -3.16 -3.21 3.46
C LEU A 49 -2.88 -3.51 4.94
N GLN A 50 -3.95 -3.57 5.73
CA GLN A 50 -3.89 -4.09 7.10
C GLN A 50 -3.46 -5.55 7.08
N THR A 51 -2.86 -6.03 8.17
CA THR A 51 -2.30 -7.40 8.25
C THR A 51 -3.33 -8.50 8.00
N SER A 52 -4.62 -8.22 8.23
CA SER A 52 -5.76 -9.11 8.01
C SER A 52 -6.31 -9.11 6.57
N ALA A 53 -5.75 -8.30 5.66
CA ALA A 53 -6.32 -8.12 4.33
C ALA A 53 -5.98 -9.23 3.32
N LEU A 54 -5.00 -10.10 3.62
CA LEU A 54 -4.62 -11.21 2.76
C LEU A 54 -4.95 -12.56 3.44
N PRO A 55 -5.54 -13.53 2.71
CA PRO A 55 -5.72 -14.89 3.22
C PRO A 55 -4.38 -15.52 3.62
N ASP A 56 -4.33 -16.25 4.74
CA ASP A 56 -3.06 -16.82 5.22
C ASP A 56 -2.42 -17.78 4.23
N ASN A 57 -3.21 -18.49 3.42
CA ASN A 57 -2.74 -19.46 2.44
C ASN A 57 -2.36 -18.85 1.08
N VAL A 58 -2.50 -17.54 0.87
CA VAL A 58 -2.10 -16.92 -0.41
C VAL A 58 -0.58 -16.87 -0.52
N LEU A 59 -0.03 -17.27 -1.66
CA LEU A 59 1.40 -17.15 -1.90
C LEU A 59 1.77 -15.69 -2.19
N VAL A 60 2.99 -15.29 -1.82
CA VAL A 60 3.51 -13.94 -2.11
C VAL A 60 3.41 -13.58 -3.59
N LYS A 61 3.77 -14.51 -4.48
CA LYS A 61 3.67 -14.30 -5.93
C LYS A 61 2.21 -14.14 -6.40
N GLU A 62 1.27 -14.83 -5.76
CA GLU A 62 -0.16 -14.77 -6.10
C GLU A 62 -0.78 -13.47 -5.64
N ALA A 63 -0.44 -12.98 -4.45
CA ALA A 63 -0.87 -11.67 -3.98
C ALA A 63 -0.42 -10.54 -4.94
N MET A 64 0.84 -10.60 -5.40
CA MET A 64 1.37 -9.64 -6.38
C MET A 64 0.66 -9.76 -7.74
N ALA A 65 0.38 -10.98 -8.20
CA ALA A 65 -0.35 -11.20 -9.45
C ALA A 65 -1.81 -10.70 -9.36
N LEU A 66 -2.48 -10.97 -8.23
CA LEU A 66 -3.84 -10.56 -7.96
C LEU A 66 -3.98 -9.03 -7.99
N VAL A 67 -3.12 -8.31 -7.26
CA VAL A 67 -3.16 -6.84 -7.23
C VAL A 67 -2.78 -6.25 -8.59
N SER A 68 -1.80 -6.82 -9.29
CA SER A 68 -1.44 -6.37 -10.64
C SER A 68 -2.60 -6.51 -11.62
N ALA A 69 -3.29 -7.66 -11.61
CA ALA A 69 -4.48 -7.90 -12.41
C ALA A 69 -5.63 -6.97 -12.03
N TRP A 70 -5.88 -6.76 -10.74
CA TRP A 70 -6.94 -5.89 -10.24
C TRP A 70 -6.76 -4.43 -10.69
N LEU A 71 -5.52 -3.94 -10.71
CA LEU A 71 -5.17 -2.59 -11.18
C LEU A 71 -5.00 -2.50 -12.71
N ASN A 72 -5.13 -3.62 -13.42
CA ASN A 72 -4.89 -3.75 -14.86
C ASN A 72 -3.48 -3.26 -15.27
N VAL A 73 -2.47 -3.72 -14.55
CA VAL A 73 -1.04 -3.47 -14.81
C VAL A 73 -0.29 -4.79 -14.97
N GLN A 74 0.88 -4.72 -15.61
CA GLN A 74 1.77 -5.88 -15.72
C GLN A 74 2.33 -6.29 -14.36
N TYR A 75 2.68 -7.57 -14.23
CA TYR A 75 3.29 -8.10 -13.02
C TYR A 75 4.59 -7.36 -12.70
N ARG A 76 4.68 -6.80 -11.49
CA ARG A 76 5.78 -5.92 -11.06
C ARG A 76 6.99 -6.70 -10.54
N HIS A 77 7.74 -7.31 -11.47
CA HIS A 77 9.00 -8.01 -11.17
C HIS A 77 10.05 -7.12 -10.49
N ASP A 78 10.07 -5.84 -10.85
CA ASP A 78 10.95 -4.82 -10.27
C ASP A 78 10.69 -4.61 -8.77
N LEU A 79 9.42 -4.66 -8.33
CA LEU A 79 9.06 -4.59 -6.91
C LEU A 79 9.39 -5.88 -6.18
N MET A 80 9.20 -7.04 -6.83
CA MET A 80 9.59 -8.34 -6.28
C MET A 80 11.10 -8.39 -5.97
N GLU A 81 11.92 -7.79 -6.83
CA GLU A 81 13.35 -7.68 -6.63
C GLU A 81 13.70 -6.62 -5.58
N SER A 82 13.17 -5.40 -5.71
CA SER A 82 13.51 -4.27 -4.84
C SER A 82 13.17 -4.53 -3.37
N PHE A 83 12.07 -5.22 -3.09
CA PHE A 83 11.68 -5.63 -1.73
C PHE A 83 12.21 -7.02 -1.35
N SER A 84 13.03 -7.64 -2.20
CA SER A 84 13.64 -8.97 -2.02
C SER A 84 12.61 -10.08 -1.76
N LEU A 85 11.42 -9.95 -2.33
CA LEU A 85 10.30 -10.89 -2.20
C LEU A 85 10.57 -12.21 -2.94
N ASN A 86 11.40 -12.18 -3.98
CA ASN A 86 11.78 -13.37 -4.76
C ASN A 86 12.32 -14.52 -3.89
N SER A 87 12.99 -14.21 -2.79
CA SER A 87 13.55 -15.19 -1.85
C SER A 87 12.50 -15.97 -1.04
N PHE A 88 11.25 -15.52 -1.04
CA PHE A 88 10.12 -16.15 -0.34
C PHE A 88 8.82 -16.10 -1.15
N LYS A 89 8.91 -16.00 -2.48
CA LYS A 89 7.76 -15.84 -3.38
C LYS A 89 6.73 -16.98 -3.32
N ASP A 90 7.20 -18.17 -2.93
CA ASP A 90 6.42 -19.40 -2.81
C ASP A 90 6.01 -19.71 -1.37
N LYS A 91 6.22 -18.77 -0.43
CA LYS A 91 5.69 -18.89 0.94
C LYS A 91 4.26 -18.38 1.01
N GLU A 92 3.46 -19.06 1.80
CA GLU A 92 2.13 -18.62 2.22
C GLU A 92 2.23 -17.41 3.17
N TYR A 93 1.35 -16.43 2.99
CA TYR A 93 1.33 -15.19 3.74
C TYR A 93 1.34 -15.40 5.26
N GLY A 94 0.58 -16.38 5.76
CA GLY A 94 0.48 -16.71 7.19
C GLY A 94 1.83 -17.10 7.81
N THR A 95 2.72 -17.69 7.01
CA THR A 95 4.04 -18.19 7.44
C THR A 95 5.15 -17.13 7.40
N LEU A 96 4.86 -15.94 6.87
CA LEU A 96 5.82 -14.86 6.75
C LEU A 96 6.11 -14.23 8.13
N SER A 97 7.38 -13.87 8.36
CA SER A 97 7.72 -13.03 9.50
C SER A 97 7.08 -11.65 9.38
N THR A 98 6.93 -10.93 10.49
CA THR A 98 6.38 -9.56 10.48
C THR A 98 7.09 -8.65 9.48
N GLY A 99 8.42 -8.72 9.39
CA GLY A 99 9.19 -7.94 8.41
C GLY A 99 8.92 -8.35 6.96
N GLN A 100 8.75 -9.64 6.68
CA GLN A 100 8.37 -10.13 5.34
C GLN A 100 6.95 -9.70 4.96
N LYS A 101 5.99 -9.78 5.89
CA LYS A 101 4.62 -9.26 5.69
C LYS A 101 4.65 -7.78 5.34
N ARG A 102 5.44 -6.99 6.09
CA ARG A 102 5.57 -5.55 5.84
C ARG A 102 6.17 -5.25 4.46
N ARG A 103 7.25 -5.95 4.06
CA ARG A 103 7.85 -5.78 2.72
C ARG A 103 6.87 -6.12 1.60
N LEU A 104 6.10 -7.19 1.74
CA LEU A 104 5.04 -7.52 0.79
C LEU A 104 3.96 -6.43 0.74
N GLN A 105 3.44 -5.99 1.88
CA GLN A 105 2.42 -4.93 1.94
C GLN A 105 2.89 -3.65 1.24
N LEU A 106 4.12 -3.20 1.52
CA LEU A 106 4.71 -2.03 0.87
C LEU A 106 4.84 -2.22 -0.65
N ALA A 107 5.29 -3.39 -1.11
CA ALA A 107 5.33 -3.69 -2.54
C ALA A 107 3.94 -3.62 -3.17
N LEU A 108 2.92 -4.20 -2.53
CA LEU A 108 1.53 -4.17 -3.02
C LEU A 108 0.99 -2.74 -3.15
N CYS A 109 1.31 -1.84 -2.21
CA CYS A 109 0.94 -0.42 -2.32
C CYS A 109 1.48 0.23 -3.59
N LEU A 110 2.65 -0.20 -4.05
CA LEU A 110 3.40 0.42 -5.14
C LEU A 110 3.11 -0.21 -6.51
N VAL A 111 2.33 -1.30 -6.56
CA VAL A 111 2.05 -2.04 -7.80
C VAL A 111 1.48 -1.14 -8.89
N GLY A 112 0.53 -0.27 -8.51
CA GLY A 112 -0.14 0.66 -9.43
C GLY A 112 0.71 1.83 -9.91
N ASN A 113 1.97 1.95 -9.47
CA ASN A 113 2.78 3.17 -9.63
C ASN A 113 2.00 4.42 -9.16
N PRO A 114 1.54 4.43 -7.89
CA PRO A 114 0.68 5.49 -7.40
C PRO A 114 1.40 6.85 -7.41
N LYS A 115 0.64 7.93 -7.28
CA LYS A 115 1.17 9.29 -7.03
C LYS A 115 1.18 9.64 -5.55
N VAL A 116 0.28 9.02 -4.79
CA VAL A 116 0.13 9.22 -3.35
C VAL A 116 0.12 7.86 -2.70
N VAL A 117 0.93 7.69 -1.65
CA VAL A 117 0.93 6.48 -0.83
C VAL A 117 0.49 6.83 0.58
N ILE A 118 -0.44 6.06 1.12
CA ILE A 118 -0.86 6.17 2.52
C ILE A 118 -0.38 4.95 3.28
N LEU A 119 0.46 5.21 4.26
CA LEU A 119 0.99 4.21 5.19
C LEU A 119 0.35 4.46 6.55
N ASP A 120 -0.40 3.48 7.05
CA ASP A 120 -0.80 3.47 8.46
C ASP A 120 0.38 2.93 9.28
N GLU A 121 0.77 3.68 10.30
CA GLU A 121 1.98 3.47 11.12
C GLU A 121 3.28 3.27 10.29
N PRO A 122 3.90 4.35 9.77
CA PRO A 122 5.08 4.25 8.90
C PRO A 122 6.38 3.90 9.64
N THR A 123 6.45 4.10 10.95
CA THR A 123 7.72 4.02 11.73
C THR A 123 7.97 2.67 12.39
N ALA A 124 6.93 1.86 12.62
CA ALA A 124 7.06 0.55 13.24
C ALA A 124 7.39 -0.54 12.19
N GLY A 125 8.69 -0.82 12.02
CA GLY A 125 9.13 -2.11 11.47
C GLY A 125 9.38 -2.21 9.96
N VAL A 126 9.53 -1.10 9.24
CA VAL A 126 10.17 -1.16 7.92
C VAL A 126 11.67 -1.42 8.13
N ASP A 127 12.12 -2.63 7.80
CA ASP A 127 13.53 -3.01 7.82
C ASP A 127 14.36 -2.11 6.87
N VAL A 128 15.69 -2.11 7.04
CA VAL A 128 16.59 -1.25 6.26
C VAL A 128 16.35 -1.42 4.76
N GLN A 129 16.09 -2.66 4.33
CA GLN A 129 15.81 -3.02 2.95
C GLN A 129 14.50 -2.42 2.45
N GLY A 130 13.40 -2.55 3.21
CA GLY A 130 12.12 -1.98 2.86
C GLY A 130 12.15 -0.44 2.80
N ARG A 131 12.94 0.21 3.66
CA ARG A 131 13.13 1.67 3.62
C ARG A 131 13.88 2.09 2.37
N ALA A 132 14.99 1.42 2.06
CA ALA A 132 15.78 1.71 0.86
C ALA A 132 14.95 1.51 -0.42
N ALA A 133 14.16 0.43 -0.49
CA ALA A 133 13.27 0.17 -1.62
C ALA A 133 12.18 1.24 -1.76
N LEU A 134 11.58 1.66 -0.64
CA LEU A 134 10.57 2.72 -0.63
C LEU A 134 11.15 4.07 -1.07
N HIS A 135 12.33 4.47 -0.57
CA HIS A 135 13.02 5.68 -1.01
C HIS A 135 13.36 5.64 -2.50
N LYS A 136 13.75 4.48 -3.05
CA LYS A 136 14.02 4.34 -4.48
C LYS A 136 12.75 4.47 -5.34
N ALA A 137 11.61 3.95 -4.85
CA ALA A 137 10.33 4.03 -5.54
C ALA A 137 9.64 5.39 -5.40
N PHE A 138 9.84 6.06 -4.26
CA PHE A 138 9.31 7.37 -3.91
C PHE A 138 10.42 8.17 -3.22
N PRO A 139 11.22 8.95 -3.97
CA PRO A 139 12.20 9.85 -3.39
C PRO A 139 11.47 10.84 -2.50
N LEU A 140 11.77 10.82 -1.20
CA LEU A 140 11.08 11.68 -0.26
C LEU A 140 11.65 13.10 -0.42
N PRO A 141 10.81 14.14 -0.30
CA PRO A 141 11.23 15.52 -0.59
C PRO A 141 12.31 16.07 0.35
N TRP A 142 12.66 15.36 1.43
CA TRP A 142 13.73 15.72 2.37
C TRP A 142 15.08 15.03 2.09
N ASP A 143 15.22 14.26 1.00
CA ASP A 143 16.49 13.66 0.56
C ASP A 143 17.35 14.64 -0.28
N ARG A 144 17.14 15.95 -0.15
CA ARG A 144 17.96 17.03 -0.75
C ARG A 144 18.43 18.01 0.30
#